data_AF-A0A969YJT9-F1
#
_entry.id   AF-A0A969YJT9-F1
#
_cell.length_a   1.000
_cell.length_b   1.000
_cell.length_c   1.000
_cell.angle_alpha   90.00
_cell.angle_beta   90.00
_cell.angle_gamma   90.00
#
_symmetry.space_group_name_H-M   'P 1'
#
loop_
_entity.id
_entity.type
_entity.pdbx_description
1 polymer ?
#
loop_
_entity_poly.entity_id
_entity_poly.type
_entity_poly.pdbx_seq_one_letter_code
_entity_poly.pdbx_strand_id
1 'polypeptide(L)'
;MPRYIRFIFLVPAIMAGLALPERTAAVEIHSKVKIREDMSITQAIVLGVIEGVTEYLPVSSTGHLLVAQRMMGIGNAGSASSKQDEHTKEAADAYAICIQAGAILAVLGLYFRRVRQMIMGALGKDETGLRMFVNIVAAFIPAAVIGVLFSKVIKVHLFGIWPVVLAWFAGGLAILAVDHWRQNNPNQATGRGLPLDQLRGRMALVIGFIQCIAMWPGVSRSLVTIVGGLVVGLSLPAAVEFSFLLGLVTLTA
;
A
#
# COMPACT_ATOMS: atom_id res chain seq x y z
N MET A 1 27.32 -24.52 31.36
CA MET A 1 26.43 -23.33 31.48
C MET A 1 27.30 -22.12 31.82
N PRO A 2 27.00 -20.87 31.40
CA PRO A 2 26.79 -20.40 30.03
C PRO A 2 27.42 -18.98 29.76
N ARG A 3 27.32 -18.52 28.49
CA ARG A 3 27.28 -17.12 27.99
C ARG A 3 28.57 -16.33 27.67
N TYR A 4 28.40 -15.49 26.63
CA TYR A 4 29.08 -14.22 26.26
C TYR A 4 30.32 -14.37 25.34
N ILE A 5 30.63 -13.59 24.30
CA ILE A 5 30.26 -12.27 23.73
C ILE A 5 30.95 -12.18 22.33
N ARG A 6 30.25 -11.89 21.23
CA ARG A 6 30.36 -10.64 20.40
C ARG A 6 31.77 -10.03 20.26
N PHE A 7 32.34 -9.90 19.06
CA PHE A 7 33.15 -8.77 18.55
C PHE A 7 33.44 -9.04 17.05
N ILE A 8 32.87 -8.32 16.07
CA ILE A 8 33.20 -6.97 15.58
C ILE A 8 34.53 -6.92 14.79
N PHE A 9 34.38 -6.62 13.49
CA PHE A 9 35.24 -5.84 12.59
C PHE A 9 36.75 -5.84 12.81
N LEU A 10 37.54 -6.31 11.83
CA LEU A 10 38.58 -5.49 11.18
C LEU A 10 39.17 -6.19 9.94
N VAL A 11 39.10 -5.52 8.79
CA VAL A 11 39.90 -5.73 7.57
C VAL A 11 41.32 -5.17 7.84
N PRO A 12 42.41 -5.79 7.35
CA PRO A 12 43.08 -5.30 6.12
C PRO A 12 43.63 -6.44 5.25
N ALA A 13 43.38 -6.48 3.94
CA ALA A 13 44.20 -5.83 2.93
C ALA A 13 45.71 -5.94 3.23
N ILE A 14 46.39 -6.89 2.58
CA ILE A 14 47.79 -6.88 2.10
C ILE A 14 48.13 -8.33 1.76
N MET A 15 48.18 -8.66 0.47
CA MET A 15 49.24 -9.47 -0.14
C MET A 15 49.07 -9.39 -1.66
N ALA A 16 49.58 -8.28 -2.19
CA ALA A 16 49.85 -8.13 -3.60
C ALA A 16 51.04 -9.02 -4.00
N GLY A 17 50.95 -9.58 -5.19
CA GLY A 17 52.11 -9.77 -6.06
C GLY A 17 52.67 -11.18 -6.11
N LEU A 18 52.33 -11.91 -7.18
CA LEU A 18 53.34 -12.65 -7.96
C LEU A 18 52.78 -13.08 -9.33
N ALA A 19 53.46 -12.57 -10.37
CA ALA A 19 53.61 -13.09 -11.73
C ALA A 19 52.45 -12.96 -12.75
N LEU A 20 52.62 -11.97 -13.65
CA LEU A 20 52.08 -11.96 -15.03
C LEU A 20 52.89 -12.95 -15.91
N PRO A 21 52.41 -13.30 -17.14
CA PRO A 21 52.73 -12.43 -18.27
C PRO A 21 51.57 -12.18 -19.24
N GLU A 22 51.67 -11.02 -19.87
CA GLU A 22 50.82 -10.47 -20.92
C GLU A 22 50.67 -11.38 -22.14
N ARG A 23 49.44 -11.50 -22.65
CA ARG A 23 49.21 -11.59 -24.09
C ARG A 23 48.13 -10.62 -24.52
N THR A 24 48.60 -9.65 -25.28
CA THR A 24 47.90 -8.74 -26.16
C THR A 24 46.82 -9.43 -26.99
N ALA A 25 45.58 -9.03 -26.74
CA ALA A 25 44.57 -8.88 -27.79
C ALA A 25 43.73 -7.67 -27.39
N ALA A 26 44.13 -6.51 -27.91
CA ALA A 26 43.29 -5.33 -27.97
C ALA A 26 42.06 -5.69 -28.81
N VAL A 27 41.00 -6.15 -28.16
CA VAL A 27 39.68 -6.15 -28.75
C VAL A 27 39.06 -4.83 -28.32
N GLU A 28 39.14 -3.83 -29.21
CA GLU A 28 38.20 -2.72 -29.21
C GLU A 28 36.79 -3.30 -29.37
N ILE A 29 36.20 -3.76 -28.27
CA ILE A 29 34.76 -3.94 -28.22
C ILE A 29 34.21 -2.53 -28.03
N HIS A 30 34.00 -1.86 -29.16
CA HIS A 30 33.02 -0.80 -29.31
C HIS A 30 31.61 -1.38 -29.07
N SER A 31 31.38 -1.90 -27.87
CA SER A 31 30.06 -2.20 -27.39
C SER A 31 29.54 -0.89 -26.85
N LYS A 32 28.71 -0.24 -27.66
CA LYS A 32 27.51 0.36 -27.10
C LYS A 32 26.77 -0.75 -26.35
N VAL A 33 27.23 -1.13 -25.16
CA VAL A 33 26.34 -1.63 -24.12
C VAL A 33 25.47 -0.43 -23.84
N LYS A 34 24.36 -0.34 -24.55
CA LYS A 34 23.25 0.48 -24.13
C LYS A 34 22.84 -0.17 -22.81
N ILE A 35 23.38 0.33 -21.70
CA ILE A 35 22.79 0.15 -20.38
C ILE A 35 21.40 0.74 -20.57
N ARG A 36 20.44 -0.14 -20.88
CA ARG A 36 19.06 0.28 -21.11
C ARG A 36 18.53 0.62 -19.75
N GLU A 37 18.11 1.87 -19.61
CA GLU A 37 17.70 2.45 -18.34
C GLU A 37 16.61 1.60 -17.70
N ASP A 38 16.97 1.04 -16.54
CA ASP A 38 16.04 0.82 -15.45
C ASP A 38 15.22 2.10 -15.21
N MET A 39 14.07 1.97 -14.55
CA MET A 39 13.15 3.08 -14.25
C MET A 39 13.90 4.38 -13.93
N SER A 40 13.71 5.41 -14.75
CA SER A 40 14.47 6.65 -14.60
C SER A 40 14.10 7.34 -13.29
N ILE A 41 15.00 8.15 -12.74
CA ILE A 41 14.74 8.92 -11.51
C ILE A 41 13.47 9.77 -11.65
N THR A 42 13.23 10.34 -12.84
CA THR A 42 12.00 11.09 -13.11
C THR A 42 10.76 10.20 -13.04
N GLN A 43 10.80 9.00 -13.65
CA GLN A 43 9.70 8.05 -13.57
C GLN A 43 9.43 7.62 -12.11
N ALA A 44 10.49 7.34 -11.36
CA ALA A 44 10.44 7.00 -9.94
C ALA A 44 9.78 8.13 -9.11
N ILE A 45 10.19 9.39 -9.31
CA ILE A 45 9.58 10.54 -8.63
C ILE A 45 8.10 10.66 -8.96
N VAL A 46 7.72 10.53 -10.24
CA VAL A 46 6.32 10.65 -10.64
C VAL A 46 5.48 9.54 -10.02
N LEU A 47 5.94 8.29 -10.06
CA LEU A 47 5.25 7.17 -9.43
C LEU A 47 5.14 7.36 -7.91
N GLY A 48 6.20 7.86 -7.25
CA GLY A 48 6.18 8.19 -5.82
C GLY A 48 5.17 9.28 -5.46
N VAL A 49 5.05 10.33 -6.27
CA VAL A 49 4.03 11.39 -6.08
C VAL A 49 2.62 10.82 -6.28
N ILE A 50 2.42 10.02 -7.33
CA ILE A 50 1.13 9.37 -7.60
C ILE A 50 0.74 8.51 -6.40
N GLU A 51 1.61 7.62 -5.94
CA GLU A 51 1.33 6.78 -4.77
C GLU A 51 1.03 7.61 -3.52
N GLY A 52 1.91 8.59 -3.20
CA GLY A 52 1.75 9.41 -2.00
C GLY A 52 0.42 10.18 -1.96
N VAL A 53 -0.06 10.64 -3.12
CA VAL A 53 -1.36 11.32 -3.22
C VAL A 53 -2.50 10.30 -3.19
N THR A 54 -2.41 9.22 -3.96
CA THR A 54 -3.58 8.37 -4.26
C THR A 54 -3.82 7.24 -3.27
N GLU A 55 -2.84 6.84 -2.45
CA GLU A 55 -2.95 5.68 -1.57
C GLU A 55 -4.05 5.85 -0.50
N TYR A 56 -4.17 7.05 0.06
CA TYR A 56 -5.13 7.34 1.12
C TYR A 56 -6.34 8.16 0.63
N LEU A 57 -6.26 8.76 -0.55
CA LEU A 57 -7.42 9.33 -1.23
C LEU A 57 -8.32 8.21 -1.77
N PRO A 58 -9.66 8.40 -1.80
CA PRO A 58 -10.61 7.40 -2.26
C PRO A 58 -10.63 7.25 -3.80
N VAL A 59 -9.46 7.13 -4.44
CA VAL A 59 -9.28 7.18 -5.90
C VAL A 59 -8.52 5.99 -6.49
N SER A 60 -8.02 5.07 -5.65
CA SER A 60 -7.31 3.83 -6.02
C SER A 60 -5.93 4.06 -6.64
N SER A 61 -4.89 3.93 -5.81
CA SER A 61 -3.47 4.04 -6.17
C SER A 61 -3.03 3.00 -7.20
N THR A 62 -3.39 1.74 -7.00
CA THR A 62 -3.04 0.62 -7.89
C THR A 62 -3.42 0.88 -9.35
N GLY A 63 -4.60 1.42 -9.61
CA GLY A 63 -5.02 1.78 -10.97
C GLY A 63 -4.23 2.96 -11.55
N HIS A 64 -3.95 3.98 -10.74
CA HIS A 64 -3.23 5.18 -11.18
C HIS A 64 -1.76 4.84 -11.49
N LEU A 65 -1.11 4.02 -10.66
CA LEU A 65 0.22 3.49 -10.93
C LEU A 65 0.25 2.66 -12.21
N LEU A 66 -0.74 1.78 -12.42
CA LEU A 66 -0.82 0.96 -13.64
C LEU A 66 -0.94 1.82 -14.91
N VAL A 67 -1.79 2.86 -14.88
CA VAL A 67 -1.93 3.78 -16.02
C VAL A 67 -0.66 4.59 -16.23
N ALA A 68 -0.06 5.13 -15.16
CA ALA A 68 1.17 5.91 -15.23
C ALA A 68 2.34 5.11 -15.78
N GLN A 69 2.53 3.87 -15.31
CA GLN A 69 3.53 2.93 -15.82
C GLN A 69 3.35 2.71 -17.33
N ARG A 70 2.13 2.45 -17.80
CA ARG A 70 1.84 2.28 -19.23
C ARG A 70 2.10 3.53 -20.06
N MET A 71 1.71 4.71 -19.56
CA MET A 71 1.97 5.99 -20.24
C MET A 71 3.47 6.27 -20.36
N MET A 72 4.27 5.84 -19.37
CA MET A 72 5.73 5.95 -19.38
C MET A 72 6.42 4.79 -20.10
N GLY A 73 5.67 3.81 -20.60
CA GLY A 73 6.19 2.62 -21.28
C GLY A 73 6.88 1.60 -20.38
N ILE A 74 6.70 1.71 -19.06
CA ILE A 74 7.27 0.80 -18.05
C ILE A 74 6.49 -0.53 -18.10
N GLY A 75 7.16 -1.62 -18.42
CA GLY A 75 6.54 -2.96 -18.44
C GLY A 75 5.51 -3.16 -19.56
N ASN A 76 5.67 -2.48 -20.70
CA ASN A 76 4.77 -2.59 -21.85
C ASN A 76 4.73 -4.01 -22.44
N ALA A 77 3.77 -4.81 -21.98
CA ALA A 77 3.39 -6.12 -22.54
C ALA A 77 2.62 -6.02 -23.89
N GLY A 78 2.81 -4.93 -24.65
CA GLY A 78 2.05 -4.62 -25.87
C GLY A 78 2.71 -5.02 -27.19
N SER A 79 3.99 -5.37 -27.18
CA SER A 79 4.72 -5.82 -28.38
C SER A 79 5.59 -7.02 -28.04
N ALA A 80 5.10 -8.22 -28.38
CA ALA A 80 5.82 -9.50 -28.39
C ALA A 80 6.62 -9.85 -27.11
N SER A 81 6.04 -10.74 -26.28
CA SER A 81 6.66 -11.42 -25.14
C SER A 81 8.19 -11.59 -25.24
N SER A 82 8.92 -10.68 -24.59
CA SER A 82 10.33 -10.85 -24.26
C SER A 82 10.42 -11.20 -22.78
N LYS A 83 11.29 -12.14 -22.37
CA LYS A 83 11.64 -12.34 -20.94
C LYS A 83 12.09 -11.04 -20.23
N GLN A 84 12.54 -10.07 -21.02
CA GLN A 84 12.92 -8.73 -20.57
C GLN A 84 11.72 -7.91 -20.03
N ASP A 85 10.54 -8.04 -20.63
CA ASP A 85 9.35 -7.27 -20.24
C ASP A 85 8.80 -7.74 -18.89
N GLU A 86 9.01 -9.03 -18.58
CA GLU A 86 8.68 -9.61 -17.27
C GLU A 86 9.59 -9.03 -16.18
N HIS A 87 10.91 -8.96 -16.41
CA HIS A 87 11.84 -8.37 -15.43
C HIS A 87 11.58 -6.88 -15.16
N THR A 88 11.27 -6.08 -16.19
CA THR A 88 10.95 -4.67 -16.01
C THR A 88 9.62 -4.49 -15.25
N LYS A 89 8.64 -5.37 -15.48
CA LYS A 89 7.37 -5.36 -14.77
C LYS A 89 7.54 -5.77 -13.30
N GLU A 90 8.30 -6.83 -13.03
CA GLU A 90 8.61 -7.25 -11.66
C GLU A 90 9.33 -6.14 -10.88
N ALA A 91 10.28 -5.45 -11.51
CA ALA A 91 10.96 -4.31 -10.90
C ALA A 91 10.00 -3.14 -10.62
N ALA A 92 9.07 -2.85 -11.53
CA ALA A 92 8.07 -1.81 -11.35
C ALA A 92 7.04 -2.15 -10.25
N ASP A 93 6.63 -3.41 -10.16
CA ASP A 93 5.74 -3.92 -9.11
C ASP A 93 6.45 -3.89 -7.74
N ALA A 94 7.72 -4.30 -7.67
CA ALA A 94 8.54 -4.20 -6.46
C ALA A 94 8.75 -2.72 -6.04
N TYR A 95 8.99 -1.83 -7.01
CA TYR A 95 9.11 -0.41 -6.73
C TYR A 95 7.82 0.18 -6.18
N ALA A 96 6.65 -0.20 -6.73
CA ALA A 96 5.33 0.21 -6.22
C ALA A 96 5.15 -0.15 -4.74
N ILE A 97 5.58 -1.36 -4.34
CA ILE A 97 5.57 -1.78 -2.92
C ILE A 97 6.52 -0.92 -2.08
N CYS A 98 7.70 -0.58 -2.59
CA CYS A 98 8.66 0.27 -1.88
C CYS A 98 8.15 1.70 -1.66
N ILE A 99 7.53 2.33 -2.65
CA ILE A 99 7.00 3.71 -2.50
C ILE A 99 5.78 3.75 -1.59
N GLN A 100 5.00 2.67 -1.52
CA GLN A 100 3.90 2.54 -0.58
C GLN A 100 4.38 2.61 0.88
N ALA A 101 5.59 2.11 1.18
CA ALA A 101 6.20 2.30 2.50
C ALA A 101 6.39 3.79 2.85
N GLY A 102 6.67 4.64 1.86
CA GLY A 102 6.70 6.10 2.04
C GLY A 102 5.33 6.68 2.42
N ALA A 103 4.26 6.20 1.79
CA ALA A 103 2.89 6.60 2.12
C ALA A 103 2.49 6.15 3.55
N ILE A 104 2.88 4.94 3.95
CA ILE A 104 2.73 4.42 5.32
C ILE A 104 3.46 5.33 6.34
N LEU A 105 4.71 5.71 6.06
CA LEU A 105 5.48 6.62 6.91
C LEU A 105 4.81 7.99 7.06
N ALA A 106 4.21 8.52 5.98
CA ALA A 106 3.48 9.78 6.05
C ALA A 106 2.28 9.70 7.02
N VAL A 107 1.53 8.60 7.00
CA VAL A 107 0.42 8.37 7.94
C VAL A 107 0.90 8.14 9.37
N LEU A 108 2.02 7.44 9.57
CA LEU A 108 2.67 7.32 10.88
C LEU A 108 3.05 8.68 11.45
N GLY A 109 3.57 9.59 10.62
CA GLY A 109 3.87 10.96 11.03
C GLY A 109 2.62 11.77 11.35
N LEU A 110 1.62 11.76 10.46
CA LEU A 110 0.38 12.51 10.60
C LEU A 110 -0.43 12.11 11.84
N TYR A 111 -0.54 10.80 12.11
CA TYR A 111 -1.29 10.25 13.24
C TYR A 111 -0.41 9.68 14.35
N PHE A 112 0.84 10.17 14.48
CA PHE A 112 1.80 9.67 15.46
C PHE A 112 1.23 9.64 16.89
N ARG A 113 0.43 10.65 17.26
CA ARG A 113 -0.23 10.71 18.58
C ARG A 113 -1.21 9.55 18.79
N ARG A 114 -2.02 9.20 17.78
CA ARG A 114 -2.96 8.07 17.85
C ARG A 114 -2.23 6.73 17.85
N VAL A 115 -1.19 6.58 17.02
CA VAL A 115 -0.35 5.38 17.00
C VAL A 115 0.30 5.18 18.37
N ARG A 116 0.85 6.24 18.97
CA ARG A 116 1.40 6.20 20.33
C ARG A 116 0.34 5.82 21.36
N GLN A 117 -0.88 6.35 21.26
CA GLN A 117 -1.99 5.97 22.15
C GLN A 117 -2.30 4.47 22.03
N MET A 118 -2.41 3.94 20.80
CA MET A 118 -2.62 2.51 20.57
C MET A 118 -1.49 1.65 21.17
N ILE A 119 -0.24 2.06 21.00
CA ILE A 119 0.92 1.38 21.61
C ILE A 119 0.83 1.41 23.13
N MET A 120 0.55 2.58 23.73
CA MET A 120 0.39 2.70 25.18
C MET A 120 -0.78 1.86 25.70
N GLY A 121 -1.85 1.76 24.92
CA GLY A 121 -2.99 0.92 25.24
C GLY A 121 -2.68 -0.57 25.18
N ALA A 122 -1.94 -1.03 24.16
CA ALA A 122 -1.44 -2.39 24.09
C ALA A 122 -0.50 -2.75 25.25
N LEU A 123 0.20 -1.75 25.82
CA LEU A 123 1.02 -1.88 27.03
C LEU A 123 0.21 -1.74 28.34
N GLY A 124 -1.12 -1.60 28.27
CA GLY A 124 -2.00 -1.48 29.44
C GLY A 124 -2.02 -0.09 30.10
N LYS A 125 -1.47 0.94 29.46
CA LYS A 125 -1.33 2.31 30.01
C LYS A 125 -2.41 3.28 29.54
N ASP A 126 -3.20 2.91 28.53
CA ASP A 126 -4.26 3.75 27.96
C ASP A 126 -5.46 2.90 27.51
N GLU A 127 -6.57 2.97 28.26
CA GLU A 127 -7.78 2.21 27.91
C GLU A 127 -8.39 2.63 26.56
N THR A 128 -8.32 3.92 26.22
CA THR A 128 -8.87 4.42 24.95
C THR A 128 -8.01 3.94 23.79
N GLY A 129 -6.69 4.02 23.97
CA GLY A 129 -5.71 3.45 23.04
C GLY A 129 -5.90 1.94 22.82
N LEU A 130 -6.18 1.19 23.88
CA LEU A 130 -6.41 -0.25 23.80
C LEU A 130 -7.67 -0.57 22.99
N ARG A 131 -8.78 0.16 23.23
CA ARG A 131 -10.01 -0.01 22.45
C ARG A 131 -9.79 0.29 20.98
N MET A 132 -9.08 1.36 20.66
CA MET A 132 -8.73 1.71 19.28
C MET A 132 -7.87 0.61 18.63
N PHE A 133 -6.82 0.15 19.31
CA PHE A 133 -5.97 -0.95 18.84
C PHE A 133 -6.78 -2.22 18.55
N VAL A 134 -7.62 -2.65 19.50
CA VAL A 134 -8.48 -3.83 19.35
C VAL A 134 -9.45 -3.67 18.19
N ASN A 135 -10.05 -2.50 18.02
CA ASN A 135 -10.95 -2.24 16.89
C ASN A 135 -10.22 -2.32 15.54
N ILE A 136 -9.00 -1.78 15.42
CA ILE A 136 -8.23 -1.87 14.19
C ILE A 136 -7.85 -3.33 13.88
N VAL A 137 -7.36 -4.06 14.87
CA VAL A 137 -7.05 -5.49 14.70
C VAL A 137 -8.31 -6.27 14.31
N ALA A 138 -9.44 -6.00 14.95
CA ALA A 138 -10.72 -6.62 14.62
C ALA A 138 -11.15 -6.33 13.17
N ALA A 139 -11.00 -5.10 12.69
CA ALA A 139 -11.31 -4.75 11.31
C ALA A 139 -10.32 -5.35 10.29
N PHE A 140 -9.07 -5.59 10.69
CA PHE A 140 -8.08 -6.24 9.83
C PHE A 140 -8.34 -7.74 9.64
N ILE A 141 -8.82 -8.44 10.68
CA ILE A 141 -8.99 -9.91 10.67
C ILE A 141 -9.77 -10.45 9.46
N PRO A 142 -10.97 -9.93 9.11
CA PRO A 142 -11.71 -10.44 7.95
C PRO A 142 -10.91 -10.36 6.65
N ALA A 143 -10.21 -9.23 6.43
CA ALA A 143 -9.38 -9.03 5.26
C ALA A 143 -8.16 -9.95 5.26
N ALA A 144 -7.51 -10.16 6.40
CA ALA A 144 -6.38 -11.10 6.50
C ALA A 144 -6.81 -12.54 6.17
N VAL A 145 -7.94 -12.99 6.74
CA VAL A 145 -8.47 -14.34 6.57
C VAL A 145 -8.91 -14.57 5.12
N ILE A 146 -9.75 -13.69 4.58
CA ILE A 146 -10.26 -13.84 3.21
C ILE A 146 -9.13 -13.67 2.20
N GLY A 147 -8.18 -12.76 2.45
CA GLY A 147 -7.04 -12.52 1.58
C GLY A 147 -6.17 -13.76 1.43
N VAL A 148 -5.86 -14.43 2.55
CA VAL A 148 -5.08 -15.68 2.53
C VAL A 148 -5.86 -16.80 1.83
N LEU A 149 -7.14 -17.00 2.18
CA LEU A 149 -7.97 -18.08 1.66
C LEU A 149 -8.26 -17.96 0.15
N PHE A 150 -8.49 -16.75 -0.35
CA PHE A 150 -8.95 -16.51 -1.72
C PHE A 150 -7.89 -15.87 -2.64
N SER A 151 -6.65 -15.69 -2.17
CA SER A 151 -5.55 -15.08 -2.93
C SER A 151 -5.39 -15.63 -4.35
N LYS A 152 -5.50 -16.96 -4.53
CA LYS A 152 -5.40 -17.62 -5.84
C LYS A 152 -6.59 -17.27 -6.75
N VAL A 153 -7.81 -17.29 -6.22
CA VAL A 153 -9.04 -17.03 -6.99
C VAL A 153 -9.07 -15.57 -7.46
N ILE A 154 -8.70 -14.65 -6.58
CA ILE A 154 -8.58 -13.20 -6.87
C ILE A 154 -7.58 -12.98 -8.01
N LYS A 155 -6.40 -13.60 -7.93
CA LYS A 155 -5.37 -13.49 -8.97
C LYS A 155 -5.84 -14.01 -10.33
N VAL A 156 -6.59 -15.10 -10.37
CA VAL A 156 -7.02 -15.71 -11.64
C VAL A 156 -8.14 -14.91 -12.31
N HIS A 157 -9.10 -14.41 -11.55
CA HIS A 157 -10.33 -13.85 -12.12
C HIS A 157 -10.35 -12.31 -12.18
N LEU A 158 -9.62 -11.65 -11.29
CA LEU A 158 -9.73 -10.20 -11.11
C LEU A 158 -8.50 -9.43 -11.59
N PHE A 159 -7.40 -10.11 -11.94
CA PHE A 159 -6.24 -9.45 -12.52
C PHE A 159 -6.47 -9.24 -14.02
N GLY A 160 -6.82 -8.01 -14.39
CA GLY A 160 -6.98 -7.60 -15.78
C GLY A 160 -7.35 -6.12 -15.88
N ILE A 161 -7.24 -5.56 -17.08
CA ILE A 161 -7.63 -4.16 -17.34
C ILE A 161 -9.12 -3.95 -17.07
N TRP A 162 -9.96 -4.86 -17.58
CA TRP A 162 -11.41 -4.71 -17.50
C TRP A 162 -11.94 -4.73 -16.05
N PRO A 163 -11.52 -5.66 -15.17
CA PRO A 163 -11.85 -5.58 -13.75
C PRO A 163 -11.46 -4.25 -13.08
N VAL A 164 -10.29 -3.68 -13.40
CA VAL A 164 -9.83 -2.41 -12.84
C VAL A 164 -10.71 -1.25 -13.30
N VAL A 165 -11.04 -1.20 -14.59
CA VAL A 165 -11.94 -0.18 -15.16
C VAL A 165 -13.32 -0.25 -14.53
N LEU A 166 -13.88 -1.46 -14.36
CA LEU A 166 -15.18 -1.64 -13.71
C LEU A 166 -15.13 -1.20 -12.23
N ALA A 167 -14.06 -1.54 -11.52
CA ALA A 167 -13.85 -1.11 -10.14
C ALA A 167 -13.78 0.42 -10.01
N TRP A 168 -13.09 1.10 -10.93
CA TRP A 168 -13.05 2.57 -10.97
C TRP A 168 -14.41 3.19 -11.26
N PHE A 169 -15.14 2.66 -12.22
CA PHE A 169 -16.49 3.13 -12.53
C PHE A 169 -17.42 2.96 -11.32
N ALA A 170 -17.41 1.78 -10.70
CA ALA A 170 -18.19 1.49 -9.50
C ALA A 170 -17.76 2.36 -8.31
N GLY A 171 -16.46 2.58 -8.13
CA GLY A 171 -15.92 3.44 -7.08
C GLY A 171 -16.36 4.90 -7.23
N GLY A 172 -16.31 5.44 -8.46
CA GLY A 172 -16.81 6.78 -8.76
C GLY A 172 -18.32 6.91 -8.47
N LEU A 173 -19.11 5.92 -8.88
CA LEU A 173 -20.54 5.90 -8.58
C LEU A 173 -20.81 5.80 -7.06
N ALA A 174 -20.01 5.02 -6.34
CA ALA A 174 -20.11 4.89 -4.89
C ALA A 174 -19.82 6.22 -4.18
N ILE A 175 -18.86 7.01 -4.65
CA ILE A 175 -18.59 8.36 -4.11
C ILE A 175 -19.81 9.26 -4.28
N LEU A 176 -20.39 9.30 -5.47
CA LEU A 176 -21.59 10.12 -5.75
C LEU A 176 -22.79 9.67 -4.90
N ALA A 177 -23.00 8.35 -4.79
CA ALA A 177 -24.08 7.78 -3.98
C ALA A 177 -23.90 8.10 -2.49
N VAL A 178 -22.68 8.00 -1.96
CA VAL A 178 -22.37 8.30 -0.56
C VAL A 178 -22.50 9.79 -0.28
N ASP A 179 -22.06 10.65 -1.19
CA ASP A 179 -22.23 12.09 -1.05
C ASP A 179 -23.71 12.49 -1.01
N HIS A 180 -24.51 11.96 -1.94
CA HIS A 180 -25.97 12.17 -1.95
C HIS A 180 -26.65 11.64 -0.67
N TRP A 181 -26.29 10.43 -0.23
CA TRP A 181 -26.82 9.85 1.01
C TRP A 181 -26.45 10.66 2.25
N ARG A 182 -25.22 11.19 2.31
CA ARG A 182 -24.75 12.02 3.44
C ARG A 182 -25.49 13.34 3.53
N GLN A 183 -25.75 14.00 2.41
CA GLN A 183 -26.51 15.26 2.36
C GLN A 183 -27.95 15.06 2.84
N ASN A 184 -28.55 13.90 2.56
CA ASN A 184 -29.91 13.56 2.99
C ASN A 184 -29.99 13.02 4.44
N ASN A 185 -28.87 12.75 5.10
CA ASN A 185 -28.84 12.29 6.48
C ASN A 185 -28.54 13.44 7.44
N PRO A 186 -29.48 13.85 8.32
CA PRO A 186 -29.30 15.02 9.19
C PRO A 186 -28.04 14.95 10.06
N ASN A 187 -27.72 13.77 10.59
CA ASN A 187 -26.54 13.57 11.43
C ASN A 187 -25.22 13.64 10.63
N GLN A 188 -25.20 13.19 9.38
CA GLN A 188 -24.01 13.23 8.52
C GLN A 188 -23.82 14.61 7.88
N ALA A 189 -24.91 15.25 7.46
CA ALA A 189 -24.92 16.60 6.90
C ALA A 189 -24.46 17.67 7.92
N THR A 190 -24.79 17.50 9.20
CA THR A 190 -24.36 18.41 10.28
C THR A 190 -23.03 18.03 10.92
N GLY A 191 -22.35 16.98 10.42
CA GLY A 191 -21.07 16.51 10.97
C GLY A 191 -21.16 15.87 12.36
N ARG A 192 -22.37 15.54 12.83
CA ARG A 192 -22.66 14.96 14.16
C ARG A 192 -22.53 13.42 14.21
N GLY A 193 -21.78 12.82 13.31
CA GLY A 193 -21.49 11.39 13.35
C GLY A 193 -20.67 11.01 14.59
N LEU A 194 -20.60 9.71 14.90
CA LEU A 194 -19.84 9.21 16.05
C LEU A 194 -18.35 9.56 15.90
N PRO A 195 -17.67 10.01 16.96
CA PRO A 195 -16.22 10.17 16.96
C PRO A 195 -15.53 8.80 17.01
N LEU A 196 -14.27 8.78 16.61
CA LEU A 196 -13.49 7.54 16.50
C LEU A 196 -13.40 6.76 17.82
N ASP A 197 -13.26 7.47 18.94
CA ASP A 197 -13.11 6.88 20.27
C ASP A 197 -14.38 6.16 20.76
N GLN A 198 -15.52 6.37 20.08
CA GLN A 198 -16.81 5.69 20.36
C GLN A 198 -17.09 4.50 19.43
N LEU A 199 -16.17 4.16 18.53
CA LEU A 199 -16.30 3.01 17.65
C LEU A 199 -16.37 1.72 18.48
N ARG A 200 -17.42 0.92 18.27
CA ARG A 200 -17.61 -0.37 18.95
C ARG A 200 -16.99 -1.50 18.14
N GLY A 201 -16.52 -2.56 18.79
CA GLY A 201 -15.90 -3.71 18.10
C GLY A 201 -16.77 -4.36 17.02
N ARG A 202 -18.10 -4.41 17.21
CA ARG A 202 -19.04 -4.88 16.18
C ARG A 202 -19.02 -4.02 14.92
N MET A 203 -18.93 -2.70 15.09
CA MET A 203 -18.84 -1.75 13.98
C MET A 203 -17.50 -1.92 13.25
N ALA A 204 -16.40 -2.09 13.99
CA ALA A 204 -15.09 -2.35 13.41
C ALA A 204 -15.07 -3.64 12.56
N LEU A 205 -15.69 -4.73 13.04
CA LEU A 205 -15.82 -5.97 12.27
C LEU A 205 -16.61 -5.76 10.97
N VAL A 206 -17.70 -5.00 11.00
CA VAL A 206 -18.48 -4.65 9.79
C VAL A 206 -17.60 -3.91 8.79
N ILE A 207 -16.79 -2.93 9.24
CA ILE A 207 -15.83 -2.25 8.36
C ILE A 207 -14.82 -3.24 7.78
N GLY A 208 -14.34 -4.20 8.56
CA GLY A 208 -13.43 -5.24 8.09
C GLY A 208 -14.02 -6.15 7.01
N PHE A 209 -15.28 -6.56 7.14
CA PHE A 209 -15.96 -7.30 6.08
C PHE A 209 -16.14 -6.45 4.82
N ILE A 210 -16.48 -5.17 4.95
CA ILE A 210 -16.57 -4.24 3.82
C ILE A 210 -15.18 -4.05 3.17
N GLN A 211 -14.10 -4.02 3.95
CA GLN A 211 -12.72 -3.93 3.43
C GLN A 211 -12.38 -5.09 2.50
N CYS A 212 -13.02 -6.25 2.63
CA CYS A 212 -12.77 -7.38 1.72
C CYS A 212 -13.13 -7.06 0.26
N ILE A 213 -13.98 -6.07 0.01
CA ILE A 213 -14.26 -5.56 -1.35
C ILE A 213 -13.00 -4.94 -1.98
N ALA A 214 -12.09 -4.40 -1.17
CA ALA A 214 -10.81 -3.86 -1.64
C ALA A 214 -9.86 -4.93 -2.22
N MET A 215 -10.16 -6.21 -2.03
CA MET A 215 -9.40 -7.30 -2.66
C MET A 215 -9.61 -7.38 -4.17
N TRP A 216 -10.66 -6.74 -4.70
CA TRP A 216 -10.81 -6.55 -6.12
C TRP A 216 -9.77 -5.53 -6.61
N PRO A 217 -8.83 -5.91 -7.51
CA PRO A 217 -7.82 -5.01 -8.07
C PRO A 217 -8.44 -3.77 -8.72
N GLY A 218 -7.99 -2.59 -8.31
CA GLY A 218 -8.53 -1.31 -8.77
C GLY A 218 -9.60 -0.72 -7.86
N VAL A 219 -10.17 -1.48 -6.90
CA VAL A 219 -10.99 -0.90 -5.83
C VAL A 219 -10.09 -0.17 -4.84
N SER A 220 -10.46 1.06 -4.49
CA SER A 220 -9.78 1.84 -3.47
C SER A 220 -10.09 1.28 -2.07
N ARG A 221 -9.06 0.81 -1.38
CA ARG A 221 -9.18 0.36 0.02
C ARG A 221 -9.65 1.49 0.93
N SER A 222 -9.07 2.67 0.78
CA SER A 222 -9.46 3.87 1.55
C SER A 222 -10.93 4.24 1.31
N LEU A 223 -11.42 4.15 0.07
CA LEU A 223 -12.84 4.38 -0.24
C LEU A 223 -13.74 3.40 0.53
N VAL A 224 -13.54 2.08 0.39
CA VAL A 224 -14.46 1.10 0.98
C VAL A 224 -14.46 1.16 2.50
N THR A 225 -13.32 1.41 3.15
CA THR A 225 -13.25 1.54 4.61
C THR A 225 -13.82 2.87 5.11
N ILE A 226 -13.64 3.98 4.38
CA ILE A 226 -14.30 5.26 4.71
C ILE A 226 -15.82 5.09 4.61
N VAL A 227 -16.31 4.51 3.50
CA VAL A 227 -17.73 4.23 3.30
C VAL A 227 -18.26 3.29 4.38
N GLY A 228 -17.52 2.22 4.70
CA GLY A 228 -17.87 1.34 5.81
C GLY A 228 -17.97 2.07 7.14
N GLY A 229 -17.03 2.98 7.44
CA GLY A 229 -17.05 3.84 8.62
C GLY A 229 -18.30 4.72 8.68
N LEU A 230 -18.66 5.34 7.56
CA LEU A 230 -19.87 6.16 7.45
C LEU A 230 -21.15 5.33 7.63
N VAL A 231 -21.20 4.12 7.06
CA VAL A 231 -22.34 3.19 7.18
C VAL A 231 -22.55 2.76 8.63
N VAL A 232 -21.49 2.53 9.40
CA VAL A 232 -21.60 2.21 10.84
C VAL A 232 -21.85 3.44 11.73
N GLY A 233 -21.97 4.63 11.14
CA GLY A 233 -22.37 5.86 11.82
C GLY A 233 -21.23 6.76 12.29
N LEU A 234 -19.98 6.50 11.88
CA LEU A 234 -18.88 7.43 12.14
C LEU A 234 -19.09 8.76 11.40
N SER A 235 -18.58 9.84 11.99
CA SER A 235 -18.38 11.09 11.28
C SER A 235 -17.35 10.90 10.15
N LEU A 236 -17.41 11.72 9.09
CA LEU A 236 -16.44 11.64 8.00
C LEU A 236 -14.97 11.76 8.49
N PRO A 237 -14.61 12.71 9.38
CA PRO A 237 -13.24 12.78 9.90
C PRO A 237 -12.82 11.51 10.65
N ALA A 238 -13.72 10.94 11.46
CA ALA A 238 -13.44 9.69 12.19
C ALA A 238 -13.32 8.49 11.25
N ALA A 239 -14.14 8.42 10.19
CA ALA A 239 -14.07 7.36 9.18
C ALA A 239 -12.76 7.43 8.37
N VAL A 240 -12.32 8.64 8.01
CA VAL A 240 -11.02 8.88 7.35
C VAL A 240 -9.86 8.48 8.27
N GLU A 241 -9.88 8.96 9.52
CA GLU A 241 -8.85 8.61 10.51
C GLU A 241 -8.78 7.09 10.75
N PHE A 242 -9.92 6.42 10.93
CA PHE A 242 -9.98 4.97 11.06
C PHE A 242 -9.44 4.25 9.83
N SER A 243 -9.85 4.67 8.63
CA SER A 243 -9.42 4.10 7.36
C SER A 243 -7.90 4.17 7.18
N PHE A 244 -7.28 5.27 7.59
CA PHE A 244 -5.84 5.47 7.43
C PHE A 244 -5.07 4.64 8.45
N LEU A 245 -5.53 4.59 9.70
CA LEU A 245 -4.93 3.73 10.74
C LEU A 245 -5.12 2.24 10.45
N LEU A 246 -6.25 1.83 9.88
CA LEU A 246 -6.47 0.45 9.42
C LEU A 246 -5.59 0.13 8.20
N GLY A 247 -5.41 1.12 7.32
CA GLY A 247 -4.46 1.08 6.22
C GLY A 247 -3.06 0.77 6.67
N LEU A 248 -2.59 1.46 7.72
CA LEU A 248 -1.28 1.21 8.32
C LEU A 248 -1.07 -0.28 8.58
N VAL A 249 -1.99 -0.92 9.31
CA VAL A 249 -1.87 -2.35 9.64
C VAL A 249 -1.99 -3.22 8.39
N THR A 250 -2.95 -2.93 7.53
CA THR A 250 -3.25 -3.75 6.34
C THR A 250 -2.11 -3.75 5.32
N LEU A 251 -1.44 -2.62 5.13
CA LEU A 251 -0.34 -2.50 4.16
C LEU A 251 1.00 -3.00 4.71
N THR A 252 1.17 -3.01 6.03
CA THR A 252 2.42 -3.49 6.66
C THR A 252 2.46 -5.00 6.93
N ALA A 253 1.30 -5.66 6.88
CA ALA A 253 1.14 -7.08 7.21
C ALA A 253 1.49 -7.99 6.02
#